data_AF-A0A3B9CVS0-F1
#
_entry.id   AF-A0A3B9CVS0-F1
#
_cell.length_a   1.000
_cell.length_b   1.000
_cell.length_c   1.000
_cell.angle_alpha   90.00
_cell.angle_beta   90.00
_cell.angle_gamma   90.00
#
_symmetry.space_group_name_H-M   'P 1'
#
loop_
_entity.id
_entity.type
_entity.pdbx_description
1 polymer ?
#
loop_
_entity_poly.entity_id
_entity_poly.type
_entity_poly.pdbx_seq_one_letter_code
_entity_poly.pdbx_strand_id
1 'polypeptide(L)'
;RQAFNLSDESEEIRQAYGRTTYGQSCLLARRLVESGVKFVTVYFDRSIGGRSKTSGGWDTHGFDDTRMYEILPARHLPLTDHTLPVLINDLERRGLLEDTLVMWFGEFGRTPKI
;
A
#
# COMPACT_ATOMS: atom_id res chain seq x y z
N ARG A 1 7.32 -14.26 -15.35
CA ARG A 1 5.97 -14.12 -15.96
C ARG A 1 4.86 -14.62 -15.02
N GLN A 2 5.00 -15.80 -14.38
CA GLN A 2 4.01 -16.31 -13.41
C GLN A 2 3.79 -15.43 -12.17
N ALA A 3 4.84 -14.77 -11.65
CA ALA A 3 4.72 -13.88 -10.50
C ALA A 3 3.65 -12.78 -10.67
N PHE A 4 3.45 -12.28 -11.90
CA PHE A 4 2.46 -11.27 -12.23
C PHE A 4 1.02 -11.79 -12.30
N ASN A 5 0.84 -13.12 -12.35
CA ASN A 5 -0.48 -13.70 -12.43
C ASN A 5 -1.10 -13.81 -11.02
N LEU A 6 -1.84 -12.77 -10.62
CA LEU A 6 -2.56 -12.77 -9.35
C LEU A 6 -3.73 -13.77 -9.32
N SER A 7 -4.17 -14.32 -10.45
CA SER A 7 -5.23 -15.34 -10.46
C SER A 7 -4.77 -16.68 -9.90
N ASP A 8 -3.46 -16.87 -9.72
CA ASP A 8 -2.91 -18.08 -9.09
C ASP A 8 -3.03 -18.05 -7.56
N GLU A 9 -3.43 -16.90 -6.99
CA GLU A 9 -3.70 -16.75 -5.56
C GLU A 9 -5.16 -17.08 -5.27
N SER A 10 -5.40 -17.69 -4.11
CA SER A 10 -6.76 -18.01 -3.68
C SER A 10 -7.60 -16.74 -3.49
N GLU A 11 -8.92 -16.87 -3.62
CA GLU A 11 -9.84 -15.76 -3.43
C GLU A 11 -9.67 -15.14 -2.04
N GLU A 12 -9.48 -15.97 -1.02
CA GLU A 12 -9.28 -15.57 0.38
C GLU A 12 -8.03 -14.70 0.55
N ILE A 13 -6.89 -15.09 -0.04
CA ILE A 13 -5.66 -14.30 0.01
C ILE A 13 -5.86 -12.96 -0.69
N ARG A 14 -6.48 -12.97 -1.86
CA ARG A 14 -6.75 -11.74 -2.61
C ARG A 14 -7.69 -10.79 -1.88
N GLN A 15 -8.65 -11.33 -1.13
CA GLN A 15 -9.55 -10.54 -0.28
C GLN A 15 -8.84 -10.03 0.97
N ALA A 16 -7.99 -10.83 1.61
CA ALA A 16 -7.21 -10.43 2.77
C ALA A 16 -6.32 -9.21 2.48
N TYR A 17 -5.69 -9.15 1.31
CA TYR A 17 -4.93 -7.95 0.91
C TYR A 17 -5.81 -6.73 0.58
N GLY A 18 -7.11 -6.94 0.38
CA GLY A 18 -8.06 -5.96 -0.13
C GLY A 18 -8.09 -5.88 -1.65
N ARG A 19 -9.30 -5.77 -2.22
CA ARG A 19 -9.55 -5.62 -3.68
C ARG A 19 -9.34 -4.18 -4.16
N THR A 20 -8.24 -3.58 -3.74
CA THR A 20 -7.83 -2.22 -4.12
C THR A 20 -6.54 -2.27 -4.93
N THR A 21 -6.23 -1.20 -5.66
CA THR A 21 -4.95 -1.14 -6.39
C THR A 21 -3.77 -1.31 -5.43
N TYR A 22 -3.77 -0.62 -4.29
CA TYR A 22 -2.72 -0.76 -3.28
C TYR A 22 -2.62 -2.20 -2.74
N GLY A 23 -3.75 -2.79 -2.35
CA GLY A 23 -3.82 -4.17 -1.86
C GLY A 23 -3.25 -5.19 -2.84
N GLN A 24 -3.72 -5.14 -4.08
CA GLN A 24 -3.28 -6.06 -5.12
C GLN A 24 -1.82 -5.78 -5.56
N SER A 25 -1.35 -4.54 -5.46
CA SER A 25 0.07 -4.21 -5.68
C SER A 25 0.97 -4.76 -4.56
N CYS A 26 0.55 -4.73 -3.29
CA CYS A 26 1.25 -5.39 -2.21
C CYS A 26 1.29 -6.92 -2.38
N LEU A 27 0.19 -7.54 -2.79
CA LEU A 27 0.14 -8.97 -3.11
C LEU A 27 1.11 -9.33 -4.24
N LEU A 28 1.13 -8.53 -5.31
CA LEU A 28 2.08 -8.69 -6.39
C LEU A 28 3.53 -8.53 -5.90
N ALA A 29 3.78 -7.56 -5.03
CA ALA A 29 5.11 -7.36 -4.45
C ALA A 29 5.59 -8.59 -3.68
N ARG A 30 4.72 -9.18 -2.86
CA ARG A 30 5.04 -10.45 -2.18
C ARG A 30 5.40 -11.56 -3.17
N ARG A 31 4.62 -11.75 -4.25
CA ARG A 31 4.93 -12.75 -5.30
C ARG A 31 6.25 -12.47 -6.02
N LEU A 32 6.57 -11.19 -6.25
CA LEU A 32 7.84 -10.80 -6.87
C LEU A 32 9.02 -11.12 -5.96
N VAL A 33 8.92 -10.80 -4.66
CA VAL A 33 9.93 -11.15 -3.64
C VAL A 33 10.11 -12.66 -3.57
N GLU A 34 9.02 -13.42 -3.48
CA GLU A 34 9.02 -14.88 -3.48
C GLU A 34 9.64 -15.49 -4.75
N SER A 35 9.53 -14.78 -5.88
CA SER A 35 10.17 -15.16 -7.14
C SER A 35 11.63 -14.69 -7.27
N GLY A 36 12.22 -14.13 -6.20
CA GLY A 36 13.62 -13.73 -6.12
C GLY A 36 13.94 -12.30 -6.60
N VAL A 37 12.92 -11.46 -6.85
CA VAL A 37 13.14 -10.05 -7.20
C VAL A 37 13.78 -9.31 -6.03
N LYS A 38 14.88 -8.61 -6.30
CA LYS A 38 15.72 -7.99 -5.25
C LYS A 38 15.25 -6.64 -4.76
N PHE A 39 14.45 -5.93 -5.56
CA PHE A 39 13.94 -4.61 -5.20
C PHE A 39 12.55 -4.42 -5.79
N VAL A 40 11.58 -4.07 -4.95
CA VAL A 40 10.19 -3.84 -5.34
C VAL A 40 9.71 -2.54 -4.69
N THR A 41 9.09 -1.68 -5.48
CA THR A 41 8.44 -0.46 -4.99
C THR A 41 6.94 -0.58 -5.20
N VAL A 42 6.17 -0.29 -4.16
CA VAL A 42 4.72 -0.23 -4.22
C VAL A 42 4.27 1.21 -4.01
N TYR A 43 3.56 1.76 -4.98
CA TYR A 43 2.91 3.06 -4.85
C TYR A 43 1.53 2.87 -4.23
N PHE A 44 1.20 3.72 -3.25
CA PHE A 44 -0.10 3.71 -2.59
C PHE A 44 -1.23 4.15 -3.55
N ASP A 45 -0.96 5.14 -4.40
CA ASP A 45 -1.92 5.69 -5.36
C ASP A 45 -1.22 6.08 -6.67
N ARG A 46 -2.01 6.37 -7.72
CA ARG A 46 -1.53 6.81 -9.03
C ARG A 46 -1.09 8.27 -9.03
N SER A 47 -1.59 9.09 -8.09
CA SER A 47 -1.15 10.46 -7.88
C SER A 47 -0.54 10.64 -6.49
N ILE A 48 0.42 11.56 -6.36
CA ILE A 48 1.04 11.86 -5.06
C ILE A 48 0.06 12.57 -4.12
N GLY A 49 -0.85 13.39 -4.65
CA GLY A 49 -1.88 14.17 -3.93
C GLY A 49 -3.08 14.44 -4.82
N GLY A 50 -3.88 15.47 -4.55
CA GLY A 50 -5.05 15.78 -5.38
C GLY A 50 -5.94 16.92 -4.89
N ARG A 51 -7.23 16.79 -5.20
CA ARG A 51 -8.31 17.72 -4.80
C ARG A 51 -9.53 16.97 -4.25
N SER A 52 -9.32 15.75 -3.76
CA SER A 52 -10.37 14.81 -3.39
C SER A 52 -10.16 14.28 -1.98
N LYS A 53 -11.26 13.94 -1.30
CA LYS A 53 -11.24 13.28 0.01
C LYS A 53 -11.30 11.75 -0.09
N THR A 54 -11.42 11.21 -1.30
CA THR A 54 -11.59 9.77 -1.56
C THR A 54 -10.66 9.24 -2.65
N SER A 55 -9.80 10.09 -3.23
CA SER A 55 -8.80 9.71 -4.22
C SER A 55 -7.56 10.58 -4.12
N GLY A 56 -6.38 10.00 -4.40
CA GLY A 56 -5.08 10.65 -4.29
C GLY A 56 -4.18 10.06 -3.21
N GLY A 57 -2.88 10.30 -3.34
CA GLY A 57 -1.82 9.82 -2.45
C GLY A 57 -1.63 10.67 -1.19
N TRP A 58 -0.51 10.43 -0.51
CA TRP A 58 -0.18 10.95 0.82
C TRP A 58 0.16 12.45 0.89
N ASP A 59 0.29 13.12 -0.25
CA ASP A 59 0.33 14.58 -0.29
C ASP A 59 -1.08 15.14 -0.05
N THR A 60 -1.35 15.40 1.24
CA THR A 60 -2.63 15.92 1.73
C THR A 60 -2.69 17.45 1.79
N HIS A 61 -1.71 18.16 1.20
CA HIS A 61 -1.76 19.62 1.06
C HIS A 61 -3.00 20.05 0.30
N GLY A 62 -3.30 19.27 -0.76
CA GLY A 62 -4.28 19.58 -1.77
C GLY A 62 -3.88 20.77 -2.66
N PHE A 63 -4.55 20.88 -3.79
CA PHE A 63 -4.31 21.93 -4.79
C PHE A 63 -5.49 22.90 -4.86
N ASP A 64 -5.25 24.10 -5.38
CA ASP A 64 -6.29 25.12 -5.64
C ASP A 64 -7.22 25.36 -4.43
N ASP A 65 -6.62 25.71 -3.28
CA ASP A 65 -7.30 25.95 -2.00
C ASP A 65 -8.13 24.78 -1.44
N THR A 66 -7.97 23.57 -1.98
CA THR A 66 -8.60 22.37 -1.44
C THR A 66 -7.76 21.79 -0.31
N ARG A 67 -8.33 21.67 0.89
CA ARG A 67 -7.69 20.93 1.98
C ARG A 67 -8.06 19.45 1.91
N MET A 68 -7.06 18.59 1.85
CA MET A 68 -7.29 17.15 1.71
C MET A 68 -7.22 16.35 3.01
N TYR A 69 -6.90 16.96 4.17
CA TYR A 69 -6.67 16.24 5.44
C TYR A 69 -7.73 15.16 5.78
N GLU A 70 -9.00 15.40 5.47
CA GLU A 70 -10.11 14.44 5.65
C GLU A 70 -9.93 13.11 4.90
N ILE A 71 -9.06 13.03 3.89
CA ILE A 71 -8.72 11.79 3.18
C ILE A 71 -8.03 10.77 4.09
N LEU A 72 -7.37 11.23 5.15
CA LEU A 72 -6.64 10.35 6.08
C LEU A 72 -7.60 9.36 6.75
N PRO A 73 -8.60 9.78 7.54
CA PRO A 73 -9.56 8.86 8.14
C PRO A 73 -10.51 8.25 7.10
N ALA A 74 -10.81 8.95 6.00
CA ALA A 74 -11.76 8.46 5.00
C ALA A 74 -11.20 7.36 4.10
N ARG A 75 -9.87 7.31 3.91
CA ARG A 75 -9.26 6.41 2.92
C ARG A 75 -7.86 5.92 3.28
N HIS A 76 -6.91 6.81 3.58
CA HIS A 76 -5.51 6.40 3.71
C HIS A 76 -5.29 5.45 4.87
N LEU A 77 -5.73 5.83 6.07
CA LEU A 77 -5.57 5.01 7.28
C LEU A 77 -6.34 3.69 7.16
N PRO A 78 -7.64 3.65 6.79
CA PRO A 78 -8.34 2.38 6.64
C PRO A 78 -7.70 1.42 5.61
N LEU A 79 -7.19 1.94 4.49
CA LEU A 79 -6.53 1.10 3.49
C LEU A 79 -5.18 0.56 3.97
N THR A 80 -4.37 1.41 4.61
CA THR A 80 -3.07 1.00 5.13
C THR A 80 -3.20 0.06 6.31
N ASP A 81 -4.09 0.35 7.26
CA ASP A 81 -4.37 -0.48 8.44
C ASP A 81 -4.91 -1.86 8.05
N HIS A 82 -5.52 -2.00 6.87
CA HIS A 82 -5.92 -3.28 6.32
C HIS A 82 -4.78 -3.99 5.57
N THR A 83 -4.20 -3.35 4.56
CA THR A 83 -3.30 -4.01 3.61
C THR A 83 -1.89 -4.23 4.18
N LEU A 84 -1.30 -3.25 4.87
CA LEU A 84 0.11 -3.32 5.27
C LEU A 84 0.37 -4.44 6.30
N PRO A 85 -0.45 -4.62 7.36
CA PRO A 85 -0.28 -5.75 8.27
C PRO A 85 -0.44 -7.11 7.58
N VAL A 86 -1.33 -7.21 6.58
CA VAL A 86 -1.54 -8.44 5.81
C VAL A 86 -0.28 -8.80 5.02
N LEU A 87 0.35 -7.83 4.37
CA LEU A 87 1.64 -8.04 3.70
C LEU A 87 2.71 -8.51 4.67
N ILE A 88 2.90 -7.81 5.80
CA ILE A 88 3.93 -8.13 6.79
C ILE A 88 3.73 -9.56 7.32
N ASN A 89 2.52 -9.88 7.75
CA ASN A 89 2.21 -11.21 8.30
C ASN A 89 2.30 -12.32 7.24
N ASP A 90 1.99 -12.05 5.97
CA ASP A 90 2.13 -13.03 4.89
C ASP A 90 3.61 -13.27 4.54
N LEU A 91 4.44 -12.23 4.53
CA LEU A 91 5.89 -12.37 4.39
C LEU A 91 6.49 -13.16 5.57
N GLU A 92 6.07 -12.88 6.80
CA GLU A 92 6.51 -13.59 8.00
C GLU A 92 6.15 -15.08 7.92
N ARG A 93 4.89 -15.43 7.65
CA ARG A 93 4.43 -16.82 7.55
C ARG A 93 5.15 -17.63 6.47
N ARG A 94 5.71 -16.96 5.45
CA ARG A 94 6.46 -17.58 4.36
C ARG A 94 7.97 -17.61 4.60
N GLY A 95 8.45 -17.08 5.74
CA GLY A 95 9.88 -16.94 6.03
C GLY A 95 10.58 -15.87 5.19
N LEU A 96 9.84 -15.05 4.43
CA LEU A 96 10.44 -14.06 3.53
C LEU A 96 10.99 -12.84 4.28
N LEU A 97 10.53 -12.57 5.51
CA LEU A 97 11.11 -11.49 6.33
C LEU A 97 12.50 -11.82 6.88
N GLU A 98 12.96 -13.07 6.76
CA GLU A 98 14.31 -13.45 7.21
C GLU A 98 15.40 -12.80 6.36
N ASP A 99 15.12 -12.54 5.07
CA ASP A 99 16.07 -11.96 4.11
C ASP A 99 15.55 -10.70 3.39
N THR A 100 14.31 -10.28 3.65
CA THR A 100 13.68 -9.12 3.02
C THR A 100 13.40 -7.99 4.02
N LEU A 101 13.97 -6.81 3.76
CA LEU A 101 13.62 -5.58 4.48
C LEU A 101 12.37 -4.93 3.87
N VAL A 102 11.35 -4.69 4.70
CA VAL A 102 10.18 -3.88 4.33
C VAL A 102 10.37 -2.46 4.84
N MET A 103 10.33 -1.48 3.94
CA MET A 103 10.37 -0.06 4.28
C MET A 103 9.04 0.60 3.95
N TRP A 104 8.39 1.18 4.95
CA TRP A 104 7.23 2.05 4.78
C TRP A 104 7.57 3.42 5.36
N PHE A 105 7.69 4.41 4.48
CA PHE A 105 8.14 5.75 4.85
C PHE A 105 7.39 6.81 4.04
N GLY A 106 7.23 7.98 4.66
CA GLY A 106 6.79 9.20 3.99
C GLY A 106 7.91 10.22 3.94
N GLU A 107 7.71 11.30 3.18
CA GLU A 107 8.72 12.35 2.99
C GLU A 107 8.78 13.31 4.18
N PHE A 108 7.63 13.82 4.62
CA PHE A 108 7.52 14.79 5.71
C PHE A 108 6.21 14.63 6.47
N GLY A 109 6.27 14.91 7.78
CA GLY A 109 5.09 15.03 8.63
C GLY A 109 4.51 16.46 8.61
N ARG A 110 3.39 16.64 9.31
CA ARG A 110 2.79 17.96 9.55
C ARG A 110 2.66 18.18 11.06
N THR A 111 3.14 19.34 11.53
CA THR A 111 2.86 19.77 12.90
C THR A 111 1.35 20.01 13.03
N PRO A 112 0.63 19.31 13.91
CA PRO A 112 -0.77 19.61 14.16
C PRO A 112 -0.87 21.03 14.73
N LYS A 113 -1.73 21.85 14.13
CA LYS A 113 -2.20 23.09 14.75
C LYS A 113 -3.49 22.73 15.47
N ILE A 114 -3.41 22.53 16.78
CA ILE A 114 -4.55 22.35 17.68
C ILE A 114 -5.14 23.72 17.99
#